data_AF-A0A0D0DDV3-F1
#
_entry.id   AF-A0A0D0DDV3-F1
#
_cell.length_a   1.000
_cell.length_b   1.000
_cell.length_c   1.000
_cell.angle_alpha   90.00
_cell.angle_beta   90.00
_cell.angle_gamma   90.00
#
_symmetry.space_group_name_H-M   'P 1'
#
loop_
_entity.id
_entity.type
_entity.pdbx_description
1 polymer ?
#
loop_
_entity_poly.entity_id
_entity_poly.type
_entity_poly.pdbx_seq_one_letter_code
_entity_poly.pdbx_strand_id
1 'polypeptide(L)'
;GELEHQQVKHFYARMNKIKFTCGIVKQQQCKRLLHQLWETKQQQEAEAIAAQQGMPVGSLDTVKLKQEQLPHCSPNAHYQVSLSQKHYWDISSWLRENRDDPVVSNTFLSCLKSHILAHLSGKEYDSNESTFSAREWNSVIFLQNQIYCHKVLCVNYTTYDLCHAQDLLNPHTHADVMVLVHEDKNPHPHPYWYACIIGIFHVNITQFRMRKQLDILWIRWFACNVETPTIWALK
;
A
#
# COMPACT_ATOMS: atom_id res chain seq x y z
N GLY A 1 -31.03 10.19 14.60
CA GLY A 1 -31.77 11.38 14.12
C GLY A 1 -31.28 11.84 12.76
N GLU A 2 -30.42 12.86 12.71
CA GLU A 2 -29.98 13.49 11.46
C GLU A 2 -28.91 12.69 10.70
N LEU A 3 -27.94 12.13 11.42
CA LEU A 3 -26.90 11.26 10.83
C LEU A 3 -27.46 9.99 10.20
N GLU A 4 -28.47 9.38 10.82
CA GLU A 4 -29.15 8.20 10.27
C GLU A 4 -29.94 8.55 9.00
N HIS A 5 -30.53 9.74 8.94
CA HIS A 5 -31.24 10.24 7.76
C HIS A 5 -30.28 10.54 6.60
N GLN A 6 -29.09 11.07 6.88
CA GLN A 6 -28.02 11.24 5.87
C GLN A 6 -27.54 9.90 5.32
N GLN A 7 -27.38 8.90 6.18
CA GLN A 7 -26.99 7.55 5.76
C GLN A 7 -28.04 6.92 4.83
N VAL A 8 -29.33 7.02 5.18
CA VAL A 8 -30.42 6.50 4.33
C VAL A 8 -30.45 7.18 2.97
N LYS A 9 -30.25 8.51 2.90
CA LYS A 9 -30.15 9.25 1.62
C LYS A 9 -28.95 8.80 0.78
N HIS A 10 -27.81 8.58 1.41
CA HIS A 10 -26.60 8.14 0.72
C HIS A 10 -26.73 6.72 0.16
N PHE A 11 -27.43 5.82 0.86
CA PHE A 11 -27.77 4.50 0.32
C PHE A 11 -28.82 4.60 -0.79
N TYR A 12 -29.86 5.42 -0.62
CA TYR A 12 -30.92 5.60 -1.62
C TYR A 12 -30.38 6.09 -2.97
N ALA A 13 -29.36 6.96 -2.98
CA ALA A 13 -28.73 7.45 -4.21
C ALA A 13 -28.01 6.36 -5.02
N ARG A 14 -27.59 5.26 -4.37
CA ARG A 14 -26.78 4.19 -4.97
C ARG A 14 -27.61 2.96 -5.38
N MET A 15 -28.94 2.99 -5.23
CA MET A 15 -29.81 1.83 -5.46
C MET A 15 -30.85 2.07 -6.56
N ASN A 16 -31.33 0.98 -7.16
CA ASN A 16 -32.54 1.01 -7.97
C ASN A 16 -33.72 1.44 -7.07
N LYS A 17 -34.46 2.47 -7.49
CA LYS A 17 -35.50 3.15 -6.69
C LYS A 17 -36.74 2.28 -6.45
N ILE A 18 -36.82 1.11 -7.07
CA ILE A 18 -37.88 0.12 -6.87
C ILE A 18 -37.56 -0.75 -5.65
N LYS A 19 -38.40 -0.69 -4.60
CA LYS A 19 -38.24 -1.46 -3.33
C LYS A 19 -36.90 -1.24 -2.60
N PHE A 20 -36.41 0.00 -2.57
CA PHE A 20 -35.12 0.40 -1.99
C PHE A 20 -34.93 0.02 -0.50
N THR A 21 -35.99 -0.04 0.30
CA THR A 21 -35.91 -0.38 1.74
C THR A 21 -35.30 -1.76 1.99
N CYS A 22 -35.73 -2.77 1.23
CA CYS A 22 -35.17 -4.13 1.30
C CYS A 22 -33.69 -4.15 0.88
N GLY A 23 -33.34 -3.33 -0.12
CA GLY A 23 -31.96 -3.16 -0.56
C GLY A 23 -31.05 -2.53 0.50
N ILE A 24 -31.50 -1.47 1.16
CA ILE A 24 -30.78 -0.79 2.24
C ILE A 24 -30.55 -1.75 3.41
N VAL A 25 -31.59 -2.50 3.81
CA VAL A 25 -31.50 -3.47 4.91
C VAL A 25 -30.47 -4.56 4.59
N LYS A 26 -30.49 -5.11 3.38
CA LYS A 26 -29.50 -6.12 2.93
C LYS A 26 -28.08 -5.56 2.99
N GLN A 27 -27.85 -4.34 2.52
CA GLN A 27 -26.52 -3.73 2.53
C GLN A 27 -26.02 -3.43 3.95
N GLN A 28 -26.90 -2.97 4.84
CA GLN A 28 -26.59 -2.80 6.26
C GLN A 28 -26.29 -4.15 6.95
N GLN A 29 -26.99 -5.21 6.58
CA GLN A 29 -26.73 -6.56 7.08
C GLN A 29 -25.38 -7.09 6.57
N CYS A 30 -25.07 -6.94 5.28
CA CYS A 30 -23.77 -7.32 4.73
C CYS A 30 -22.63 -6.54 5.38
N LYS A 31 -22.76 -5.21 5.57
CA LYS A 31 -21.74 -4.41 6.27
C LYS A 31 -21.51 -4.88 7.70
N ARG A 32 -22.57 -5.18 8.45
CA ARG A 32 -22.46 -5.73 9.81
C ARG A 32 -21.79 -7.10 9.81
N LEU A 33 -22.15 -7.97 8.89
CA LEU A 33 -21.59 -9.31 8.78
C LEU A 33 -20.11 -9.27 8.39
N LEU A 34 -19.71 -8.38 7.46
CA LEU A 34 -18.31 -8.16 7.12
C LEU A 34 -17.50 -7.62 8.31
N HIS A 35 -18.07 -6.71 9.09
CA HIS A 35 -17.43 -6.21 10.31
C HIS A 35 -17.21 -7.33 11.32
N GLN A 36 -18.23 -8.16 11.56
CA GLN A 36 -18.13 -9.30 12.47
C GLN A 36 -17.10 -10.34 12.01
N LEU A 37 -17.06 -10.65 10.70
CA LEU A 37 -16.05 -11.54 10.13
C LEU A 37 -14.64 -10.97 10.28
N TRP A 38 -14.48 -9.66 10.10
CA TRP A 38 -13.21 -8.97 10.27
C TRP A 38 -12.74 -9.01 11.73
N GLU A 39 -13.62 -8.72 12.69
CA GLU A 39 -13.34 -8.81 14.13
C GLU A 39 -12.97 -10.24 14.55
N THR A 40 -13.74 -11.23 14.06
CA THR A 40 -13.50 -12.65 14.36
C THR A 40 -12.15 -13.11 13.80
N LYS A 41 -11.80 -12.67 12.57
CA LYS A 41 -10.50 -12.97 11.97
C LYS A 41 -9.36 -12.35 12.78
N GLN A 42 -9.50 -11.11 13.25
CA GLN A 42 -8.49 -10.50 14.13
C GLN A 42 -8.33 -11.24 15.46
N GLN A 43 -9.43 -11.71 16.05
CA GLN A 43 -9.39 -12.50 17.28
C GLN A 43 -8.72 -13.87 17.04
N GLN A 44 -9.07 -14.56 15.96
CA GLN A 44 -8.44 -15.84 15.60
C GLN A 44 -6.95 -15.69 15.31
N GLU A 45 -6.53 -14.62 14.63
CA GLU A 45 -5.11 -14.32 14.42
C GLU A 45 -4.39 -14.03 15.74
N ALA A 46 -5.01 -13.27 16.65
CA ALA A 46 -4.44 -12.98 17.96
C ALA A 46 -4.35 -14.24 18.87
N GLU A 47 -5.36 -15.10 18.83
CA GLU A 47 -5.39 -16.37 19.57
C GLU A 47 -4.41 -17.40 19.01
N ALA A 48 -4.25 -17.48 17.68
CA ALA A 48 -3.25 -18.33 17.04
C ALA A 48 -1.82 -17.89 17.40
N ILE A 49 -1.56 -16.57 17.46
CA ILE A 49 -0.28 -16.02 17.93
C ILE A 49 -0.06 -16.35 19.41
N ALA A 50 -1.09 -16.27 20.26
CA ALA A 50 -0.98 -16.59 21.68
C ALA A 50 -0.77 -18.10 21.94
N ALA A 51 -1.43 -18.98 21.17
CA ALA A 51 -1.28 -20.43 21.30
C ALA A 51 0.11 -20.94 20.88
N GLN A 52 0.82 -20.19 20.04
CA GLN A 52 2.17 -20.54 19.58
C GLN A 52 3.29 -20.12 20.56
N GLN A 53 3.00 -19.28 21.58
CA GLN A 53 4.01 -18.66 22.47
C GLN A 53 4.22 -19.39 23.81
N GLY A 54 4.25 -20.73 23.82
CA GLY A 54 4.75 -21.52 24.94
C GLY A 54 6.24 -21.87 24.79
N MET A 55 7.14 -20.90 25.07
CA MET A 55 8.63 -20.91 25.17
C MET A 55 9.31 -19.85 24.29
N PRO A 56 10.44 -19.23 24.72
CA PRO A 56 10.86 -17.93 24.24
C PRO A 56 11.58 -18.06 22.88
N VAL A 57 10.88 -17.69 21.82
CA VAL A 57 11.43 -17.56 20.47
C VAL A 57 11.45 -16.07 20.15
N GLY A 58 12.66 -15.53 20.03
CA GLY A 58 12.88 -14.19 19.50
C GLY A 58 12.54 -14.13 18.01
N SER A 59 12.20 -12.92 17.57
CA SER A 59 11.99 -12.53 16.17
C SER A 59 10.67 -12.98 15.52
N LEU A 60 9.59 -12.34 15.95
CA LEU A 60 8.82 -11.46 15.07
C LEU A 60 8.01 -10.55 15.99
N ASP A 61 8.62 -9.44 16.44
CA ASP A 61 7.87 -8.42 17.15
C ASP A 61 6.86 -7.83 16.17
N THR A 62 5.67 -8.43 16.19
CA THR A 62 4.43 -7.87 15.69
C THR A 62 4.10 -6.70 16.58
N VAL A 63 4.89 -5.62 16.48
CA VAL A 63 4.65 -4.39 17.20
C VAL A 63 3.31 -3.88 16.70
N LYS A 64 2.30 -3.94 17.57
CA LYS A 64 1.10 -3.09 17.50
C LYS A 64 1.57 -1.64 17.45
N LEU A 65 1.99 -1.21 16.28
CA LEU A 65 2.35 0.17 16.00
C LEU A 65 1.05 0.94 16.25
N LYS A 66 1.04 2.00 17.06
CA LYS A 66 -0.20 2.75 17.37
C LYS A 66 -0.70 3.44 16.10
N GLN A 67 -2.00 3.75 16.01
CA GLN A 67 -2.55 4.48 14.87
C GLN A 67 -1.79 5.80 14.69
N GLU A 68 -1.04 5.89 13.59
CA GLU A 68 -0.31 7.10 13.22
C GLU A 68 -1.33 8.08 12.65
N GLN A 69 -1.66 9.12 13.42
CA GLN A 69 -2.54 10.18 12.94
C GLN A 69 -1.73 11.08 12.00
N LEU A 70 -1.99 10.96 10.70
CA LEU A 70 -1.43 11.88 9.71
C LEU A 70 -2.04 13.28 9.91
N PRO A 71 -1.24 14.36 9.83
CA PRO A 71 -1.78 15.71 9.81
C PRO A 71 -2.65 15.92 8.56
N HIS A 72 -3.58 16.88 8.64
CA HIS A 72 -4.49 17.20 7.53
C HIS A 72 -3.70 17.51 6.26
N CYS A 73 -3.94 16.73 5.20
CA CYS A 73 -3.15 16.85 3.98
C CYS A 73 -3.48 18.13 3.23
N SER A 74 -2.45 18.83 2.74
CA SER A 74 -2.63 19.97 1.86
C SER A 74 -3.40 19.51 0.61
N PRO A 75 -4.49 20.20 0.22
CA PRO A 75 -5.28 19.81 -0.95
C PRO A 75 -4.48 19.89 -2.26
N ASN A 76 -3.36 20.64 -2.28
CA ASN A 76 -2.49 20.78 -3.44
C ASN A 76 -1.40 19.70 -3.54
N ALA A 77 -1.21 18.89 -2.50
CA ALA A 77 -0.30 17.75 -2.57
C ALA A 77 -0.99 16.57 -3.29
N HIS A 78 -0.28 15.81 -4.11
CA HIS A 78 -0.87 14.62 -4.74
C HIS A 78 -1.08 13.48 -3.73
N TYR A 79 -0.13 13.33 -2.80
CA TYR A 79 -0.20 12.35 -1.74
C TYR A 79 0.54 12.84 -0.50
N GLN A 80 0.36 12.15 0.62
CA GLN A 80 1.10 12.38 1.86
C GLN A 80 1.40 11.07 2.58
N VAL A 81 2.63 10.98 3.06
CA VAL A 81 3.11 9.96 3.99
C VAL A 81 3.64 10.66 5.25
N SER A 82 3.69 9.96 6.37
CA SER A 82 4.21 10.52 7.62
C SER A 82 5.69 10.87 7.51
N LEU A 83 6.14 11.88 8.27
CA LEU A 83 7.54 12.24 8.43
C LEU A 83 8.19 11.62 9.67
N SER A 84 7.43 10.81 10.43
CA SER A 84 7.91 10.17 11.65
C SER A 84 9.07 9.23 11.36
N GLN A 85 10.18 9.40 12.09
CA GLN A 85 11.35 8.52 12.02
C GLN A 85 11.41 7.52 13.20
N LYS A 86 10.30 7.39 13.94
CA LYS A 86 10.25 6.55 15.15
C LYS A 86 10.35 5.06 14.84
N HIS A 87 9.78 4.65 13.70
CA HIS A 87 9.76 3.26 13.30
C HIS A 87 10.62 3.09 12.06
N TYR A 88 11.70 2.33 12.22
CA TYR A 88 12.67 2.08 11.17
C TYR A 88 13.14 0.64 11.21
N TRP A 89 13.60 0.16 10.07
CA TRP A 89 14.36 -1.07 9.93
C TRP A 89 15.79 -0.73 9.51
N ASP A 90 16.76 -1.32 10.20
CA ASP A 90 18.13 -1.36 9.70
C ASP A 90 18.20 -2.35 8.54
N ILE A 91 18.58 -1.87 7.35
CA ILE A 91 18.52 -2.65 6.11
C ILE A 91 19.36 -3.92 6.23
N SER A 92 20.57 -3.82 6.79
CA SER A 92 21.48 -4.95 6.89
C SER A 92 20.99 -6.02 7.86
N SER A 93 20.43 -5.60 9.00
CA SER A 93 19.88 -6.52 9.99
C SER A 93 18.62 -7.21 9.48
N TRP A 94 17.73 -6.45 8.85
CA TRP A 94 16.51 -6.98 8.27
C TRP A 94 16.77 -7.97 7.12
N LEU A 95 17.72 -7.67 6.23
CA LEU A 95 18.12 -8.60 5.16
C LEU A 95 18.73 -9.89 5.71
N ARG A 96 19.47 -9.82 6.81
CA ARG A 96 20.06 -11.00 7.47
C ARG A 96 18.99 -11.88 8.12
N GLU A 97 17.97 -11.29 8.72
CA GLU A 97 16.83 -11.99 9.33
C GLU A 97 15.95 -12.67 8.28
N ASN A 98 15.78 -12.05 7.11
CA ASN A 98 14.94 -12.55 6.03
C ASN A 98 15.75 -13.25 4.92
N ARG A 99 16.92 -13.80 5.27
CA ARG A 99 17.81 -14.49 4.32
C ARG A 99 17.17 -15.72 3.67
N ASP A 100 16.21 -16.33 4.36
CA ASP A 100 15.52 -17.55 3.91
C ASP A 100 14.38 -17.22 2.92
N ASP A 101 13.99 -15.94 2.79
CA ASP A 101 13.03 -15.47 1.78
C ASP A 101 13.80 -15.08 0.49
N PRO A 102 13.59 -15.79 -0.63
CA PRO A 102 14.28 -15.50 -1.90
C PRO A 102 13.97 -14.12 -2.48
N VAL A 103 12.78 -13.57 -2.22
CA VAL A 103 12.35 -12.25 -2.73
C VAL A 103 13.07 -11.16 -1.96
N VAL A 104 13.09 -11.26 -0.64
CA VAL A 104 13.77 -10.26 0.20
C VAL A 104 15.28 -10.31 0.02
N SER A 105 15.86 -11.51 0.04
CA SER A 105 17.32 -11.70 -0.02
C SER A 105 17.93 -11.24 -1.35
N ASN A 106 17.28 -11.53 -2.49
CA ASN A 106 17.89 -11.32 -3.80
C ASN A 106 17.38 -10.08 -4.54
N THR A 107 16.11 -9.69 -4.38
CA THR A 107 15.49 -8.69 -5.27
C THR A 107 15.14 -7.38 -4.57
N PHE A 108 14.80 -7.38 -3.28
CA PHE A 108 14.34 -6.16 -2.61
C PHE A 108 15.32 -4.99 -2.72
N LEU A 109 16.59 -5.18 -2.31
CA LEU A 109 17.56 -4.09 -2.27
C LEU A 109 17.95 -3.58 -3.67
N SER A 110 18.06 -4.49 -4.64
CA SER A 110 18.38 -4.15 -6.03
C SER A 110 17.22 -3.40 -6.67
N CYS A 111 15.97 -3.87 -6.50
CA CYS A 111 14.77 -3.15 -6.94
C CYS A 111 14.65 -1.77 -6.28
N LEU A 112 14.90 -1.68 -4.97
CA LEU A 112 14.85 -0.41 -4.23
C LEU A 112 15.86 0.61 -4.78
N LYS A 113 17.12 0.20 -4.97
CA LYS A 113 18.16 1.09 -5.51
C LYS A 113 17.86 1.51 -6.95
N SER A 114 17.43 0.58 -7.80
CA SER A 114 17.03 0.90 -9.17
C SER A 114 15.86 1.87 -9.22
N HIS A 115 14.85 1.69 -8.35
CA HIS A 115 13.72 2.61 -8.24
C HIS A 115 14.16 4.02 -7.82
N ILE A 116 15.02 4.13 -6.80
CA ILE A 116 15.57 5.41 -6.36
C ILE A 116 16.36 6.09 -7.49
N LEU A 117 17.20 5.35 -8.22
CA LEU A 117 17.99 5.92 -9.31
C LEU A 117 17.13 6.37 -10.49
N ALA A 118 16.09 5.62 -10.85
CA ALA A 118 15.13 6.02 -11.87
C ALA A 118 14.44 7.34 -11.48
N HIS A 119 13.95 7.41 -10.24
CA HIS A 119 13.32 8.62 -9.71
C HIS A 119 14.28 9.82 -9.68
N LEU A 120 15.54 9.63 -9.27
CA LEU A 120 16.53 10.70 -9.22
C LEU A 120 17.01 11.16 -10.60
N SER A 121 16.95 10.28 -11.59
CA SER A 121 17.32 10.57 -12.98
C SER A 121 16.24 11.35 -13.72
N GLY A 122 15.03 11.46 -13.16
CA GLY A 122 13.89 12.16 -13.77
C GLY A 122 13.43 11.53 -15.08
N LYS A 123 13.83 10.28 -15.35
CA LYS A 123 13.31 9.51 -16.48
C LYS A 123 11.91 9.06 -16.11
N GLU A 124 10.96 9.30 -17.00
CA GLU A 124 9.64 8.67 -16.90
C GLU A 124 9.82 7.16 -16.86
N TYR A 125 8.97 6.47 -16.10
CA TYR A 125 8.97 5.01 -16.01
C TYR A 125 8.68 4.45 -17.40
N ASP A 126 9.73 4.10 -18.15
CA ASP A 126 9.57 3.23 -19.30
C ASP A 126 9.40 1.81 -18.77
N SER A 127 8.45 1.06 -19.32
CA SER A 127 8.26 -0.36 -18.96
C SER A 127 9.52 -1.22 -19.21
N ASN A 128 10.56 -0.65 -19.80
CA ASN A 128 11.88 -1.25 -19.86
C ASN A 128 12.53 -1.18 -18.48
N GLU A 129 12.87 -2.33 -17.92
CA GLU A 129 13.68 -2.41 -16.72
C GLU A 129 14.97 -1.60 -16.91
N SER A 130 15.04 -0.42 -16.29
CA SER A 130 16.21 0.44 -16.35
C SER A 130 17.42 -0.32 -15.79
N THR A 131 18.32 -0.73 -16.68
CA THR A 131 19.53 -1.46 -16.31
C THR A 131 20.58 -0.47 -15.81
N PHE A 132 20.65 -0.31 -14.49
CA PHE A 132 21.68 0.50 -13.84
C PHE A 132 22.94 -0.33 -13.59
N SER A 133 24.10 0.32 -13.70
CA SER A 133 25.39 -0.28 -13.41
C SER A 133 25.64 -0.39 -11.90
N ALA A 134 26.55 -1.30 -11.50
CA ALA A 134 26.96 -1.45 -10.10
C ALA A 134 27.53 -0.15 -9.49
N ARG A 135 28.17 0.70 -10.31
CA ARG A 135 28.69 2.00 -9.86
C ARG A 135 27.56 2.96 -9.49
N GLU A 136 26.48 2.97 -10.27
CA GLU A 136 25.31 3.80 -9.99
C GLU A 136 24.57 3.29 -8.75
N TRP A 137 24.43 1.97 -8.58
CA TRP A 137 23.87 1.37 -7.36
C TRP A 137 24.66 1.72 -6.09
N ASN A 138 25.98 1.84 -6.20
CA ASN A 138 26.85 2.23 -5.09
C ASN A 138 26.84 3.75 -4.83
N SER A 139 26.28 4.55 -5.72
CA SER A 139 26.10 5.99 -5.51
C SER A 139 24.93 6.31 -4.57
N VAL A 140 23.97 5.39 -4.43
CA VAL A 140 22.84 5.54 -3.51
C VAL A 140 23.29 5.16 -2.10
N ILE A 141 23.43 6.17 -1.24
CA ILE A 141 23.81 6.00 0.17
C ILE A 141 22.58 6.31 1.04
N PHE A 142 22.06 5.28 1.70
CA PHE A 142 21.03 5.40 2.72
C PHE A 142 21.64 6.00 3.99
N LEU A 143 21.02 7.06 4.53
CA LEU A 143 21.44 7.62 5.81
C LEU A 143 21.20 6.59 6.91
N GLN A 144 22.23 6.38 7.74
CA GLN A 144 22.19 5.46 8.89
C GLN A 144 21.85 4.01 8.55
N ASN A 145 21.86 3.62 7.26
CA ASN A 145 21.43 2.31 6.80
C ASN A 145 19.96 1.98 7.17
N GLN A 146 19.11 3.00 7.29
CA GLN A 146 17.73 2.88 7.76
C GLN A 146 16.71 3.11 6.64
N ILE A 147 15.63 2.32 6.69
CA ILE A 147 14.36 2.61 6.02
C ILE A 147 13.29 2.81 7.07
N TYR A 148 12.43 3.80 6.90
CA TYR A 148 11.41 4.14 7.88
C TYR A 148 10.07 3.66 7.39
N CYS A 149 9.32 2.94 8.22
CA CYS A 149 8.12 2.24 7.80
C CYS A 149 6.87 2.96 8.32
N HIS A 150 5.86 3.02 7.46
CA HIS A 150 4.64 3.79 7.68
C HIS A 150 3.41 2.93 7.48
N LYS A 151 2.32 3.36 8.11
CA LYS A 151 1.06 2.61 8.10
C LYS A 151 0.07 3.09 7.06
N VAL A 152 0.09 4.39 6.79
CA VAL A 152 -0.96 5.05 6.05
C VAL A 152 -0.33 5.93 4.98
N LEU A 153 -0.80 5.76 3.76
CA LEU A 153 -0.59 6.67 2.63
C LEU A 153 -1.93 7.36 2.39
N CYS A 154 -1.92 8.69 2.37
CA CYS A 154 -3.07 9.47 1.97
C CYS A 154 -2.90 9.94 0.53
N VAL A 155 -3.86 9.66 -0.35
CA VAL A 155 -3.85 10.10 -1.74
C VAL A 155 -4.99 11.09 -1.95
N ASN A 156 -4.67 12.27 -2.45
CA ASN A 156 -5.65 13.28 -2.81
C ASN A 156 -6.09 13.06 -4.25
N TYR A 157 -7.39 13.13 -4.50
CA TYR A 157 -7.93 13.04 -5.84
C TYR A 157 -9.11 14.00 -6.02
N THR A 158 -9.34 14.40 -7.26
CA THR A 158 -10.50 15.20 -7.63
C THR A 158 -11.65 14.29 -8.01
N THR A 159 -12.78 14.52 -7.37
CA THR A 159 -14.04 13.87 -7.73
C THR A 159 -14.66 14.56 -8.94
N TYR A 160 -15.61 13.87 -9.61
CA TYR A 160 -16.33 14.41 -10.77
C TYR A 160 -17.02 15.75 -10.48
N ASP A 161 -17.46 15.98 -9.24
CA ASP A 161 -18.09 17.22 -8.81
C ASP A 161 -17.07 18.33 -8.51
N LEU A 162 -15.83 18.20 -9.03
CA LEU A 162 -14.68 19.10 -8.80
C LEU A 162 -14.34 19.32 -7.32
N CYS A 163 -14.82 18.44 -6.45
CA CYS A 163 -14.49 18.43 -5.03
C CYS A 163 -13.22 17.64 -4.79
N HIS A 164 -12.41 18.08 -3.82
CA HIS A 164 -11.24 17.33 -3.38
C HIS A 164 -11.66 16.25 -2.38
N ALA A 165 -11.23 15.03 -2.62
CA ALA A 165 -11.43 13.89 -1.74
C ALA A 165 -10.08 13.20 -1.46
N GLN A 166 -10.07 12.32 -0.45
CA GLN A 166 -8.87 11.66 0.05
C GLN A 166 -9.13 10.18 0.28
N ASP A 167 -8.23 9.35 -0.21
CA ASP A 167 -8.21 7.92 0.07
C ASP A 167 -7.06 7.59 1.03
N LEU A 168 -7.37 6.82 2.08
CA LEU A 168 -6.39 6.33 3.05
C LEU A 168 -6.07 4.87 2.74
N LEU A 169 -4.86 4.65 2.25
CA LEU A 169 -4.32 3.34 1.91
C LEU A 169 -3.51 2.81 3.09
N ASN A 170 -3.74 1.56 3.46
CA ASN A 170 -3.07 0.90 4.58
C ASN A 170 -2.78 -0.55 4.21
N PRO A 171 -1.50 -1.00 4.22
CA PRO A 171 -1.12 -2.36 3.86
C PRO A 171 -1.85 -3.47 4.62
N HIS A 172 -2.37 -3.18 5.83
CA HIS A 172 -3.08 -4.17 6.65
C HIS A 172 -4.58 -4.22 6.42
N THR A 173 -5.20 -3.14 5.93
CA THR A 173 -6.68 -3.04 5.88
C THR A 173 -7.22 -2.65 4.51
N HIS A 174 -6.49 -1.83 3.75
CA HIS A 174 -6.88 -1.30 2.44
C HIS A 174 -5.62 -1.17 1.58
N ALA A 175 -5.08 -2.33 1.18
CA ALA A 175 -3.80 -2.44 0.50
C ALA A 175 -3.92 -2.44 -1.03
N ASP A 176 -5.09 -2.82 -1.57
CA ASP A 176 -5.26 -2.97 -3.00
C ASP A 176 -5.45 -1.62 -3.69
N VAL A 177 -4.67 -1.39 -4.74
CA VAL A 177 -4.65 -0.17 -5.54
C VAL A 177 -4.83 -0.48 -7.01
N MET A 178 -5.40 0.49 -7.72
CA MET A 178 -5.63 0.44 -9.16
C MET A 178 -4.86 1.57 -9.83
N VAL A 179 -4.07 1.25 -10.86
CA VAL A 179 -3.21 2.21 -11.58
C VAL A 179 -3.63 2.24 -13.04
N LEU A 180 -3.72 3.44 -13.63
CA LEU A 180 -4.05 3.59 -15.04
C LEU A 180 -2.88 3.10 -15.91
N VAL A 181 -3.20 2.28 -16.92
CA VAL A 181 -2.19 1.74 -17.87
C VAL A 181 -1.89 2.77 -18.95
N HIS A 182 -0.62 2.90 -19.32
CA HIS A 182 -0.14 3.82 -20.36
C HIS A 182 0.14 3.11 -21.71
N GLU A 183 -0.50 1.97 -21.98
CA GLU A 183 -0.23 1.17 -23.18
C GLU A 183 -1.28 1.42 -24.27
N ASP A 184 -0.94 2.30 -25.22
CA ASP A 184 -1.79 2.68 -26.36
C ASP A 184 -1.93 1.59 -27.47
N LYS A 185 -1.38 0.38 -27.26
CA LYS A 185 -1.08 -0.55 -28.37
C LYS A 185 -1.90 -1.84 -28.44
N ASN A 186 -2.99 -1.98 -27.69
CA ASN A 186 -3.89 -3.13 -27.83
C ASN A 186 -5.29 -2.68 -28.30
N PRO A 187 -6.01 -3.51 -29.08
CA PRO A 187 -7.37 -3.19 -29.52
C PRO A 187 -8.42 -3.34 -28.39
N HIS A 188 -8.13 -4.12 -27.34
CA HIS A 188 -8.95 -4.27 -26.13
C HIS A 188 -8.13 -4.45 -24.81
N PRO A 189 -7.23 -3.53 -24.42
CA PRO A 189 -6.53 -3.61 -23.15
C PRO A 189 -7.44 -3.13 -22.03
N HIS A 190 -7.52 -3.90 -20.94
CA HIS A 190 -8.14 -3.42 -19.71
C HIS A 190 -7.39 -2.16 -19.24
N PRO A 191 -8.05 -1.02 -18.99
CA PRO A 191 -7.39 0.26 -18.78
C PRO A 191 -6.62 0.38 -17.46
N TYR A 192 -6.66 -0.65 -16.60
CA TYR A 192 -6.09 -0.60 -15.27
C TYR A 192 -5.17 -1.78 -14.96
N TRP A 193 -4.09 -1.51 -14.22
CA TRP A 193 -3.35 -2.52 -13.47
C TRP A 193 -3.80 -2.52 -12.01
N TYR A 194 -3.64 -3.67 -11.38
CA TYR A 194 -3.96 -3.85 -9.97
C TYR A 194 -2.70 -4.26 -9.23
N ALA A 195 -2.53 -3.72 -8.03
CA ALA A 195 -1.45 -4.10 -7.14
C ALA A 195 -1.91 -4.12 -5.68
N CYS A 196 -1.20 -4.86 -4.85
CA CYS A 196 -1.39 -4.88 -3.41
C CYS A 196 -0.17 -4.25 -2.73
N ILE A 197 -0.38 -3.24 -1.89
CA ILE A 197 0.68 -2.62 -1.11
C ILE A 197 1.10 -3.57 0.01
N ILE A 198 2.36 -3.99 -0.02
CA ILE A 198 2.99 -4.80 1.03
C ILE A 198 3.51 -3.89 2.15
N GLY A 199 4.10 -2.75 1.79
CA GLY A 199 4.67 -1.83 2.76
C GLY A 199 4.81 -0.41 2.21
N ILE A 200 4.72 0.56 3.12
CA ILE A 200 4.93 1.98 2.84
C ILE A 200 6.19 2.39 3.57
N PHE A 201 7.14 2.98 2.85
CA PHE A 201 8.42 3.38 3.40
C PHE A 201 8.75 4.82 3.01
N HIS A 202 9.58 5.46 3.81
CA HIS A 202 10.42 6.53 3.31
C HIS A 202 11.89 6.23 3.60
N VAL A 203 12.75 6.74 2.74
CA VAL A 203 14.20 6.61 2.85
C VAL A 203 14.84 7.97 2.81
N ASN A 204 15.81 8.17 3.70
CA ASN A 204 16.67 9.33 3.65
C ASN A 204 17.94 8.94 2.91
N ILE A 205 18.23 9.63 1.81
CA ILE A 205 19.43 9.38 0.99
C ILE A 205 20.31 10.63 0.90
N THR A 206 21.61 10.43 0.75
CA THR A 206 22.56 11.51 0.43
C THR A 206 22.98 11.39 -1.03
N GLN A 207 22.72 12.43 -1.82
CA GLN A 207 23.14 12.51 -3.22
C GLN A 207 23.88 13.84 -3.44
N PHE A 208 25.10 13.81 -3.96
CA PHE A 208 25.93 15.01 -4.19
C PHE A 208 25.99 15.98 -2.99
N ARG A 209 26.11 15.44 -1.76
CA ARG A 209 26.09 16.17 -0.48
C ARG A 209 24.75 16.79 -0.06
N MET A 210 23.69 16.62 -0.85
CA MET A 210 22.33 17.01 -0.49
C MET A 210 21.58 15.82 0.12
N ARG A 211 20.84 16.09 1.21
CA ARG A 211 19.93 15.10 1.81
C ARG A 211 18.58 15.19 1.11
N LYS A 212 18.06 14.06 0.67
CA LYS A 212 16.72 13.95 0.08
C LYS A 212 15.96 12.85 0.83
N GLN A 213 14.69 13.13 1.09
CA GLN A 213 13.73 12.12 1.52
C GLN A 213 12.97 11.64 0.28
N LEU A 214 12.78 10.33 0.16
CA LEU A 214 11.97 9.71 -0.88
C LEU A 214 10.96 8.77 -0.24
N ASP A 215 9.71 8.89 -0.63
CA ASP A 215 8.64 8.00 -0.22
C ASP A 215 8.48 6.88 -1.26
N ILE A 216 8.36 5.64 -0.80
CA ILE A 216 8.43 4.44 -1.64
C ILE A 216 7.35 3.46 -1.19
N LEU A 217 6.66 2.88 -2.18
CA LEU A 217 5.70 1.80 -1.96
C LEU A 217 6.32 0.49 -2.41
N TRP A 218 6.32 -0.49 -1.52
CA TRP A 218 6.58 -1.87 -1.90
C TRP A 218 5.27 -2.54 -2.23
N ILE A 219 5.11 -2.93 -3.48
CA ILE A 219 3.85 -3.45 -4.03
C ILE A 219 4.05 -4.82 -4.66
N ARG A 220 2.95 -5.57 -4.74
CA ARG A 220 2.82 -6.84 -5.47
C ARG A 220 1.84 -6.63 -6.61
N TRP A 221 2.30 -6.80 -7.85
CA TRP A 221 1.43 -6.69 -9.01
C TRP A 221 0.54 -7.92 -9.16
N PHE A 222 -0.73 -7.70 -9.53
CA PHE A 222 -1.63 -8.78 -9.94
C PHE A 222 -1.53 -8.99 -11.45
N ALA A 223 -1.49 -10.25 -11.90
CA ALA A 223 -1.56 -10.59 -13.30
C ALA A 223 -3.00 -10.99 -13.68
N CYS A 224 -3.51 -10.46 -14.80
CA CYS A 224 -4.76 -10.93 -15.37
C CYS A 224 -4.54 -12.33 -15.96
N ASN A 225 -5.24 -13.34 -15.47
CA ASN A 225 -5.17 -14.68 -16.04
C ASN A 225 -6.00 -14.71 -17.32
N VAL A 226 -5.33 -14.81 -18.47
CA VAL A 226 -5.96 -14.77 -19.80
C VAL A 226 -6.74 -16.07 -20.10
N GLU A 227 -6.47 -17.16 -19.37
CA GLU A 227 -7.08 -18.47 -19.63
C GLU A 227 -8.44 -18.67 -18.95
N THR A 228 -8.69 -17.99 -17.83
CA THR A 228 -9.99 -17.99 -17.15
C THR A 228 -10.34 -16.56 -16.72
N PRO A 229 -11.21 -15.84 -17.47
CA PRO A 229 -11.49 -14.42 -17.24
C PRO A 229 -12.24 -14.11 -15.93
N THR A 230 -12.34 -15.06 -15.00
CA THR A 230 -13.05 -14.94 -13.72
C THR A 230 -12.15 -15.09 -12.49
N ILE A 231 -10.86 -15.41 -12.63
CA ILE A 231 -9.99 -15.69 -11.47
C ILE A 231 -8.65 -14.96 -11.63
N TRP A 232 -8.44 -13.91 -10.83
CA TRP A 232 -7.14 -13.25 -10.68
C TRP A 232 -6.20 -14.17 -9.90
N ALA A 233 -5.03 -14.48 -10.47
CA ALA A 233 -4.03 -15.33 -9.84
C ALA A 233 -2.80 -14.52 -9.42
N LEU A 234 -2.22 -14.90 -8.28
CA LEU A 234 -0.97 -14.35 -7.75
C LEU A 234 0.19 -14.71 -8.69
N LYS A 235 1.05 -13.73 -8.99
CA LYS A 235 2.32 -13.95 -9.69
C LYS A 235 3.48 -13.79 -8.69
#